data_AF-A0A951NI55-F1
#
_entry.id   AF-A0A951NI55-F1
#
_cell.length_a   1.000
_cell.length_b   1.000
_cell.length_c   1.000
_cell.angle_alpha   90.00
_cell.angle_beta   90.00
_cell.angle_gamma   90.00
#
_symmetry.space_group_name_H-M   'P 1'
#
loop_
_entity.id
_entity.type
_entity.pdbx_description
1 polymer ?
#
loop_
_entity_poly.entity_id
_entity_poly.type
_entity_poly.pdbx_seq_one_letter_code
_entity_poly.pdbx_strand_id
1 'polypeptide(L)'
;TGHTEAVQVVYDPAQVDVEVLLKAFWENHDPTQLNGQGNDRGTQYRTAVYPTTAAQLAAVETSRERYQAALTERGYGEITTEVRSFDEAGPWYYAEPYHQQYLHKNPGGYCNHGFCQVEYDRQGSTGVAG
;
A
#
# COMPACT_ATOMS: atom_id res chain seq x y z
N THR A 1 -12.11 -0.83 17.54
CA THR A 1 -12.26 -2.20 17.00
C THR A 1 -10.94 -2.86 16.66
N GLY A 2 -9.82 -2.12 16.47
CA GLY A 2 -8.52 -2.70 16.09
C GLY A 2 -8.35 -2.89 14.58
N HIS A 3 -9.43 -2.70 13.80
CA HIS A 3 -9.39 -2.72 12.34
C HIS A 3 -8.69 -1.46 11.80
N THR A 4 -8.05 -1.62 10.64
CA THR A 4 -7.51 -0.51 9.84
C THR A 4 -8.44 -0.26 8.66
N GLU A 5 -8.45 0.95 8.13
CA GLU A 5 -9.11 1.24 6.85
C GLU A 5 -8.35 0.54 5.73
N ALA A 6 -9.04 -0.35 5.00
CA ALA A 6 -8.43 -1.16 3.95
C ALA A 6 -9.30 -1.11 2.68
N VAL A 7 -8.66 -1.31 1.54
CA VAL A 7 -9.32 -1.46 0.24
C VAL A 7 -9.08 -2.89 -0.25
N GLN A 8 -10.14 -3.59 -0.63
CA GLN A 8 -10.02 -4.88 -1.32
C GLN A 8 -9.80 -4.63 -2.81
N VAL A 9 -8.70 -5.13 -3.35
CA VAL A 9 -8.36 -5.03 -4.77
C VAL A 9 -8.50 -6.40 -5.42
N VAL A 10 -9.40 -6.51 -6.40
CA VAL A 10 -9.57 -7.70 -7.24
C VAL A 10 -9.00 -7.38 -8.62
N TYR A 11 -8.07 -8.21 -9.10
CA TYR A 11 -7.39 -8.02 -10.38
C TYR A 11 -7.21 -9.35 -11.11
N ASP A 12 -7.07 -9.29 -12.43
CA ASP A 12 -6.72 -10.43 -13.26
C ASP A 12 -5.19 -10.49 -13.43
N PRO A 13 -4.49 -11.49 -12.88
CA PRO A 13 -3.03 -11.59 -12.97
C PRO A 13 -2.51 -11.80 -14.40
N ALA A 14 -3.37 -12.19 -15.35
CA ALA A 14 -3.00 -12.27 -16.76
C ALA A 14 -2.97 -10.88 -17.45
N GLN A 15 -3.61 -9.88 -16.84
CA GLN A 15 -3.71 -8.52 -17.39
C GLN A 15 -2.94 -7.49 -16.55
N VAL A 16 -2.86 -7.69 -15.24
CA VAL A 16 -2.23 -6.77 -14.29
C VAL A 16 -1.21 -7.54 -13.44
N ASP A 17 0.05 -7.16 -13.57
CA ASP A 17 1.12 -7.65 -12.71
C ASP A 17 0.92 -7.10 -11.28
N VAL A 18 1.15 -7.94 -10.27
CA VAL A 18 1.12 -7.56 -8.87
C VAL A 18 2.09 -6.40 -8.56
N GLU A 19 3.21 -6.30 -9.28
CA GLU A 19 4.17 -5.19 -9.14
C GLU A 19 3.54 -3.82 -9.49
N VAL A 20 2.53 -3.76 -10.35
CA VAL A 20 1.80 -2.52 -10.66
C VAL A 20 0.98 -2.08 -9.45
N LEU A 21 0.34 -3.03 -8.76
CA LEU A 21 -0.42 -2.75 -7.55
C LEU A 21 0.51 -2.35 -6.40
N LEU A 22 1.65 -3.01 -6.27
CA LEU A 22 2.66 -2.70 -5.23
C LEU A 22 3.30 -1.33 -5.47
N LYS A 23 3.61 -0.98 -6.72
CA LYS A 23 4.05 0.38 -7.08
C LYS A 23 3.03 1.41 -6.62
N ALA A 24 1.77 1.25 -7.01
CA ALA A 24 0.71 2.16 -6.62
C ALA A 24 0.57 2.23 -5.09
N PHE A 25 0.67 1.09 -4.40
CA PHE A 25 0.66 1.06 -2.95
C PHE A 25 1.80 1.90 -2.35
N TRP A 26 3.07 1.58 -2.64
CA TRP A 26 4.25 2.23 -2.05
C TRP A 26 4.36 3.74 -2.34
N GLU A 27 3.90 4.18 -3.51
CA GLU A 27 4.04 5.57 -3.95
C GLU A 27 2.93 6.51 -3.46
N ASN A 28 1.82 5.96 -2.94
CA ASN A 28 0.66 6.77 -2.55
C ASN A 28 0.59 7.06 -1.04
N HIS A 29 1.50 6.55 -0.21
CA HIS A 29 1.50 6.78 1.23
C HIS A 29 2.92 6.84 1.80
N ASP A 30 3.11 7.40 3.01
CA ASP A 30 4.35 7.28 3.77
C ASP A 30 4.36 5.97 4.58
N PRO A 31 5.17 4.96 4.22
CA PRO A 31 5.21 3.68 4.93
C PRO A 31 6.03 3.72 6.22
N THR A 32 6.73 4.82 6.51
CA THR A 32 7.61 4.96 7.69
C THR A 32 6.87 5.50 8.92
N GLN A 33 5.62 5.92 8.74
CA GLN A 33 4.77 6.44 9.82
C GLN A 33 4.03 5.33 10.55
N LEU A 34 4.54 4.95 11.72
CA LEU A 34 3.86 4.02 12.61
C LEU A 34 2.53 4.62 13.10
N ASN A 35 1.41 3.93 12.85
CA ASN A 35 0.07 4.30 13.31
C ASN A 35 -0.34 5.73 12.90
N GLY A 36 -0.08 6.11 11.65
CA GLY A 36 -0.52 7.39 11.11
C GLY A 36 -0.22 7.56 9.62
N GLN A 37 -0.87 8.55 9.02
CA GLN A 37 -0.58 9.01 7.66
C GLN A 37 -0.74 10.54 7.60
N GLY A 38 0.37 11.25 7.39
CA GLY A 38 0.40 12.71 7.44
C GLY A 38 -0.04 13.25 8.81
N ASN A 39 -1.12 14.04 8.82
CA ASN A 39 -1.67 14.62 10.05
C ASN A 39 -2.59 13.65 10.81
N ASP A 40 -3.01 12.55 10.18
CA ASP A 40 -3.91 11.57 10.79
C ASP A 40 -3.12 10.61 11.68
N ARG A 41 -3.50 10.52 12.97
CA ARG A 41 -2.81 9.72 14.00
C ARG A 41 -3.77 8.72 14.62
N GLY A 42 -3.36 7.46 14.71
CA GLY A 42 -4.14 6.37 15.30
C GLY A 42 -3.87 5.02 14.62
N THR A 43 -4.05 3.92 15.35
CA THR A 43 -3.80 2.55 14.85
C THR A 43 -4.70 2.15 13.69
N GLN A 44 -5.82 2.83 13.50
CA GLN A 44 -6.71 2.68 12.36
C GLN A 44 -6.10 3.17 11.03
N TYR A 45 -5.15 4.11 11.10
CA TYR A 45 -4.44 4.69 9.95
C TYR A 45 -3.07 4.04 9.70
N ARG A 46 -2.79 2.90 10.35
CA ARG A 46 -1.56 2.16 10.08
C ARG A 46 -1.57 1.66 8.63
N THR A 47 -0.42 1.71 8.00
CA THR A 47 -0.24 1.04 6.71
C THR A 47 -0.24 -0.46 6.91
N ALA A 48 -1.05 -1.19 6.14
CA ALA A 48 -1.06 -2.65 6.13
C ALA A 48 -1.30 -3.22 4.73
N VAL A 49 -0.77 -4.42 4.47
CA VAL A 49 -1.05 -5.23 3.28
C VAL A 49 -1.42 -6.64 3.72
N TYR A 50 -2.53 -7.15 3.18
CA TYR A 50 -3.08 -8.47 3.51
C TYR A 50 -3.16 -9.38 2.28
N PRO A 51 -2.08 -10.09 1.91
CA PRO A 51 -2.05 -10.99 0.77
C PRO A 51 -2.99 -12.18 0.95
N THR A 52 -3.62 -12.61 -0.15
CA THR A 52 -4.57 -13.74 -0.15
C THR A 52 -3.94 -15.05 -0.63
N THR A 53 -2.71 -14.99 -1.15
CA THR A 53 -1.96 -16.16 -1.61
C THR A 53 -0.50 -16.08 -1.18
N ALA A 54 0.17 -17.23 -1.06
CA ALA A 54 1.60 -17.28 -0.75
C ALA A 54 2.47 -16.55 -1.80
N ALA A 55 2.08 -16.59 -3.08
CA ALA A 55 2.77 -15.88 -4.14
C ALA A 55 2.68 -14.35 -3.97
N GLN A 56 1.50 -13.83 -3.59
CA GLN A 56 1.34 -12.42 -3.28
C GLN A 56 2.13 -12.02 -2.02
N LEU A 57 2.19 -12.88 -1.00
CA LEU A 57 2.99 -12.61 0.20
C LEU A 57 4.47 -12.46 -0.15
N ALA A 58 5.04 -13.41 -0.90
CA ALA A 58 6.43 -13.34 -1.35
C ALA A 58 6.71 -12.08 -2.19
N ALA A 59 5.78 -11.69 -3.07
CA ALA A 59 5.89 -10.46 -3.86
C ALA A 59 5.88 -9.21 -2.96
N VAL A 60 5.00 -9.15 -1.97
CA VAL A 60 4.94 -8.03 -1.01
C VAL A 60 6.23 -7.93 -0.21
N GLU A 61 6.76 -9.03 0.31
CA GLU A 61 8.02 -9.04 1.06
C GLU A 61 9.19 -8.57 0.19
N THR A 62 9.32 -9.11 -1.02
CA THR A 62 10.35 -8.69 -1.99
C THR A 62 10.24 -7.20 -2.34
N SER A 63 9.02 -6.70 -2.56
CA SER A 63 8.77 -5.29 -2.85
C SER A 63 9.12 -4.38 -1.68
N ARG A 64 8.83 -4.82 -0.45
CA ARG A 64 9.12 -4.09 0.79
C ARG A 64 10.62 -3.95 0.99
N GLU A 65 11.39 -5.02 0.80
CA GLU A 65 12.85 -4.98 0.91
C GLU A 65 13.46 -3.98 -0.11
N ARG A 66 12.98 -4.03 -1.36
CA ARG A 66 13.43 -3.12 -2.41
C ARG A 66 13.10 -1.66 -2.09
N TYR A 67 11.87 -1.39 -1.65
CA TYR A 67 11.45 -0.03 -1.31
C TYR A 67 12.16 0.48 -0.06
N GLN A 68 12.43 -0.38 0.93
CA GLN A 68 13.24 -0.04 2.11
C GLN A 68 14.65 0.41 1.70
N ALA A 69 15.30 -0.30 0.77
CA ALA A 69 16.62 0.09 0.29
C ALA A 69 16.60 1.50 -0.33
N ALA A 70 15.60 1.80 -1.15
CA ALA A 70 15.45 3.11 -1.79
C ALA A 70 15.13 4.23 -0.76
N LEU A 71 14.33 3.93 0.26
CA LEU A 71 14.07 4.84 1.39
C LEU A 71 15.35 5.13 2.18
N THR A 72 16.12 4.09 2.51
CA THR A 72 17.38 4.22 3.25
C THR A 72 18.42 5.03 2.47
N GLU A 73 18.55 4.83 1.16
CA GLU A 73 19.45 5.62 0.30
C GLU A 73 19.13 7.12 0.34
N ARG A 74 17.85 7.47 0.49
CA ARG A 74 17.37 8.85 0.55
C ARG A 74 17.26 9.40 1.98
N GLY A 75 17.68 8.63 2.98
CA GLY A 75 17.70 9.06 4.39
C GLY A 75 16.34 9.02 5.10
N TYR A 76 15.37 8.27 4.58
CA TYR A 76 14.09 8.03 5.25
C TYR A 76 14.18 6.92 6.30
N GLY A 77 13.13 6.82 7.12
CA GLY A 77 13.03 5.84 8.20
C GLY A 77 12.76 4.41 7.74
N GLU A 78 12.60 3.52 8.71
CA GLU A 78 12.21 2.13 8.46
C GLU A 78 10.72 2.00 8.14
N ILE A 79 10.39 1.10 7.22
CA ILE A 79 9.03 0.73 6.87
C ILE A 79 8.35 0.07 8.08
N THR A 80 7.20 0.61 8.44
CA THR A 80 6.34 0.15 9.54
C THR A 80 5.09 -0.59 9.04
N THR A 81 4.97 -0.76 7.72
CA THR A 81 3.86 -1.48 7.07
C THR A 81 3.69 -2.87 7.64
N GLU A 82 2.49 -3.14 8.16
CA GLU A 82 2.10 -4.47 8.62
C GLU A 82 1.89 -5.38 7.41
N VAL A 83 2.58 -6.52 7.38
CA VAL A 83 2.40 -7.56 6.35
C VAL A 83 1.98 -8.84 7.04
N ARG A 84 0.76 -9.30 6.78
CA ARG A 84 0.20 -10.56 7.32
C ARG A 84 -0.69 -11.19 6.26
N SER A 85 -0.81 -12.51 6.23
CA SER A 85 -1.78 -13.14 5.33
C SER A 85 -3.21 -12.72 5.71
N PHE A 86 -4.13 -12.73 4.73
CA PHE A 86 -5.53 -12.41 4.98
C PHE A 86 -6.15 -13.30 6.07
N ASP A 87 -5.80 -14.58 6.09
CA ASP A 87 -6.29 -15.54 7.10
C ASP A 87 -5.82 -15.17 8.52
N GLU A 88 -4.61 -14.61 8.67
CA GLU A 88 -4.08 -14.12 9.95
C GLU A 88 -4.62 -12.73 10.33
N ALA A 89 -4.99 -11.91 9.34
CA ALA A 89 -5.54 -10.57 9.55
C ALA A 89 -6.97 -10.62 10.11
N GLY A 90 -7.70 -11.72 9.84
CA GLY A 90 -9.05 -11.96 10.32
C GLY A 90 -10.14 -11.57 9.31
N PRO A 91 -11.42 -11.66 9.71
CA PRO A 91 -12.53 -11.49 8.78
C PRO A 91 -12.62 -10.08 8.20
N TRP A 92 -12.99 -10.00 6.92
CA TRP A 92 -13.30 -8.75 6.23
C TRP A 92 -14.69 -8.23 6.62
N TYR A 93 -14.77 -6.94 6.94
CA TYR A 93 -16.03 -6.25 7.20
C TYR A 93 -16.17 -5.10 6.19
N TYR A 94 -17.23 -5.16 5.38
CA TYR A 94 -17.52 -4.06 4.45
C TYR A 94 -17.86 -2.79 5.20
N ALA A 95 -17.20 -1.69 4.83
CA ALA A 95 -17.60 -0.35 5.25
C ALA A 95 -19.00 -0.01 4.71
N GLU A 96 -19.68 0.95 5.35
CA GLU A 96 -21.01 1.40 4.97
C GLU A 96 -21.05 1.88 3.50
N PRO A 97 -22.21 1.77 2.80
CA PRO A 97 -22.31 2.03 1.36
C PRO A 97 -21.85 3.41 0.88
N TYR A 98 -21.84 4.39 1.79
CA TYR A 98 -21.33 5.74 1.54
C TYR A 98 -19.81 5.76 1.26
N HIS A 99 -19.04 4.90 1.92
CA HIS A 99 -17.58 4.85 1.79
C HIS A 99 -17.10 4.13 0.52
N GLN A 100 -17.95 3.30 -0.09
CA GLN A 100 -17.64 2.59 -1.32
C GLN A 100 -17.60 3.56 -2.52
N GLN A 101 -16.47 3.60 -3.24
CA GLN A 101 -16.22 4.48 -4.38
C GLN A 101 -16.45 5.98 -4.07
N TYR A 102 -16.16 6.39 -2.84
CA TYR A 102 -16.42 7.75 -2.36
C TYR A 102 -15.84 8.84 -3.27
N LEU A 103 -14.60 8.69 -3.75
CA LEU A 103 -13.95 9.66 -4.64
C LEU A 103 -14.50 9.65 -6.07
N HIS A 104 -15.05 8.53 -6.55
CA HIS A 104 -15.81 8.51 -7.81
C HIS A 104 -17.15 9.24 -7.67
N LYS A 105 -17.80 9.13 -6.50
CA LYS A 105 -19.04 9.85 -6.17
C LYS A 105 -18.81 11.33 -5.84
N ASN A 106 -17.61 11.67 -5.34
CA ASN A 106 -17.22 13.01 -4.91
C ASN A 106 -15.84 13.35 -5.51
N PRO A 107 -15.77 13.78 -6.78
CA PRO A 107 -14.50 14.05 -7.46
C PRO A 107 -13.67 15.20 -6.86
N GLY A 108 -14.26 16.02 -5.99
CA GLY A 108 -13.56 17.02 -5.16
C GLY A 108 -13.38 16.60 -3.69
N GLY A 109 -13.63 15.33 -3.36
CA GLY A 109 -13.46 14.79 -2.02
C GLY A 109 -12.00 14.80 -1.58
N TYR A 110 -11.78 14.96 -0.27
CA TYR A 110 -10.45 14.96 0.34
C TYR A 110 -9.69 13.67 -0.02
N CYS A 111 -8.52 13.85 -0.64
CA CYS A 111 -7.58 12.81 -1.00
C CYS A 111 -6.32 13.06 -0.17
N ASN A 112 -6.04 12.20 0.83
CA ASN A 112 -4.85 12.30 1.67
C ASN A 112 -3.55 11.87 0.94
N HIS A 113 -3.62 11.55 -0.35
CA HIS A 113 -2.50 11.05 -1.14
C HIS A 113 -1.65 12.21 -1.68
N GLY A 114 -0.78 12.71 -0.82
CA GLY A 114 0.26 13.65 -1.20
C GLY A 114 1.47 13.45 -0.33
N PHE A 115 2.33 12.49 -0.69
CA PHE A 115 3.79 12.66 -0.74
C PHE A 115 4.44 11.36 -1.23
N CYS A 116 4.85 11.32 -2.49
CA CYS A 116 5.74 10.28 -3.00
C CYS A 116 7.15 10.61 -2.49
N GLN A 117 7.61 9.90 -1.45
CA GLN A 117 8.94 10.12 -0.86
C GLN A 117 10.06 9.57 -1.74
N VAL A 118 9.81 8.45 -2.42
CA VAL A 118 10.76 7.72 -3.27
C VAL A 118 10.04 7.06 -4.45
N GLU A 119 10.73 6.84 -5.57
CA GLU A 119 10.17 6.08 -6.70
C GLU A 119 10.30 4.58 -6.45
N TYR A 120 9.25 3.81 -6.75
CA TYR A 120 9.29 2.36 -6.73
C TYR A 120 9.84 1.80 -8.05
N ASP A 121 11.00 1.14 -7.97
CA ASP A 121 11.64 0.43 -9.08
C ASP A 121 11.01 -0.97 -9.27
N ARG A 122 10.48 -1.23 -10.46
CA ARG A 122 9.86 -2.52 -10.80
C ARG A 122 10.95 -3.47 -11.31
N GLN A 123 10.91 -4.74 -10.89
CA GLN A 123 11.88 -5.71 -11.41
C GLN A 123 11.72 -5.83 -12.93
N GLY A 124 12.76 -5.48 -13.68
CA GLY A 124 12.76 -5.47 -15.15
C GLY A 124 12.60 -4.09 -15.81
N SER A 125 12.41 -2.99 -15.07
CA SER A 125 12.59 -1.64 -15.63
C SER A 125 14.07 -1.29 -15.73
N THR A 126 14.76 -1.90 -16.69
CA THR A 126 15.99 -1.28 -17.21
C THR A 126 15.58 0.05 -17.85
N GLY A 127 16.01 1.14 -17.22
CA GLY A 127 15.76 2.49 -17.70
C GLY A 127 16.27 2.64 -19.14
N VAL A 128 15.40 3.08 -20.04
CA VAL A 128 15.85 3.77 -21.23
C VAL A 128 16.06 5.22 -20.82
N ALA A 129 17.28 5.52 -20.37
CA ALA A 129 17.77 6.88 -20.40
C ALA A 129 17.94 7.26 -21.89
N GLY A 130 17.20 8.27 -22.33
CA GLY A 130 17.29 8.90 -23.64
C GLY A 130 16.84 10.34 -23.54
#